data_AF-A0A9E4QF45-F1
#
_entry.id   AF-A0A9E4QF45-F1
#
_cell.length_a   1.000
_cell.length_b   1.000
_cell.length_c   1.000
_cell.angle_alpha   90.00
_cell.angle_beta   90.00
_cell.angle_gamma   90.00
#
_symmetry.space_group_name_H-M   'P 1'
#
loop_
_entity.id
_entity.type
_entity.pdbx_description
1 polymer ?
#
loop_
_entity_poly.entity_id
_entity_poly.type
_entity_poly.pdbx_seq_one_letter_code
_entity_poly.pdbx_strand_id
1 'polypeptide(L)' 'MPEGLTDILESGEHTLLASGLGRTEGPLWHKEGYLTLVDLGGSRLLRWDTNGTVSTVRENTGEGNG' A
#
# COMPACT_ATOMS: atom_id res chain seq x y z
N MET A 1 12.06 17.47 -12.95
CA MET A 1 12.38 16.68 -11.74
C MET A 1 13.67 17.21 -11.14
N PRO A 2 13.91 17.06 -9.83
CA PRO A 2 15.21 17.38 -9.23
C PRO A 2 16.34 16.68 -9.97
N GLU A 3 17.53 17.27 -10.03
CA GLU A 3 18.67 16.66 -10.71
C GLU A 3 19.01 15.27 -10.11
N GLY A 4 19.32 14.32 -10.98
CA GLY A 4 19.67 12.93 -10.61
C GLY A 4 18.49 11.97 -10.39
N LEU A 5 17.24 12.46 -10.28
CA LEU A 5 16.07 11.57 -10.09
C LEU A 5 15.79 10.70 -11.33
N THR A 6 16.07 11.25 -12.52
CA THR A 6 15.89 10.57 -13.81
C THR A 6 16.83 9.39 -14.01
N ASP A 7 17.90 9.29 -13.22
CA ASP A 7 18.85 8.17 -13.28
C ASP A 7 18.36 6.96 -12.46
N ILE A 8 17.33 7.14 -11.63
CA ILE A 8 16.76 6.12 -10.74
C ILE A 8 15.35 5.73 -11.19
N LEU A 9 14.53 6.72 -11.57
CA LEU A 9 13.13 6.52 -11.93
C LEU A 9 12.95 6.50 -13.44
N GLU A 10 12.26 5.48 -13.95
CA GLU A 10 11.82 5.42 -15.35
C GLU A 10 10.85 6.57 -15.70
N SER A 11 10.01 6.97 -14.73
CA SER A 11 9.06 8.07 -14.87
C SER A 11 8.81 8.75 -13.51
N GLY A 12 8.43 10.03 -13.55
CA GLY A 12 7.97 10.78 -12.38
C GLY A 12 6.46 10.70 -12.15
N GLU A 13 5.74 10.07 -13.08
CA GLU A 13 4.31 9.85 -12.96
C GLU A 13 4.02 8.73 -11.96
N HIS A 14 3.04 8.94 -11.09
CA HIS A 14 2.57 7.93 -10.15
C HIS A 14 1.25 7.31 -10.63
N THR A 15 1.02 6.05 -10.26
CA THR A 15 -0.25 5.36 -10.55
C THR A 15 -1.01 5.11 -9.26
N LEU A 16 -2.29 5.45 -9.23
CA LEU A 16 -3.18 5.13 -8.12
C LEU A 16 -3.53 3.62 -8.14
N LEU A 17 -3.08 2.87 -7.14
CA LEU A 17 -3.30 1.41 -7.06
C LEU A 17 -4.59 1.02 -6.33
N ALA A 18 -5.05 1.84 -5.38
CA ALA A 18 -6.25 1.61 -4.59
C ALA A 18 -6.77 2.93 -4.00
N SER A 19 -8.08 3.03 -3.78
CA SER A 19 -8.74 4.20 -3.17
C SER A 19 -9.87 3.76 -2.23
N GLY A 20 -10.52 4.72 -1.56
CA GLY A 20 -11.61 4.43 -0.60
C GLY A 20 -11.15 3.79 0.71
N LEU A 21 -9.85 3.91 1.03
CA LEU A 21 -9.26 3.47 2.28
C LEU A 21 -9.21 4.64 3.28
N GLY A 22 -9.12 4.35 4.57
CA GLY A 22 -8.79 5.35 5.58
C GLY A 22 -7.32 5.78 5.50
N ARG A 23 -6.74 6.19 6.63
CA ARG A 23 -5.31 6.50 6.71
C ARG A 23 -4.51 5.21 6.50
N THR A 24 -3.74 5.15 5.42
CA THR A 24 -2.93 3.98 5.07
C THR A 24 -1.51 4.11 5.58
N GLU A 25 -0.96 3.03 6.16
CA GLU A 25 0.40 3.01 6.72
C GLU A 25 1.05 1.62 6.62
N GLY A 26 2.34 1.56 6.95
CA GLY A 26 3.09 0.30 7.07
C GLY A 26 3.10 -0.59 5.82
N PRO A 27 3.39 -0.07 4.61
CA PRO A 27 3.49 -0.91 3.42
C PRO A 27 4.65 -1.92 3.59
N LEU A 28 4.35 -3.20 3.35
CA LEU A 28 5.33 -4.29 3.34
C LEU A 28 5.15 -5.14 2.09
N TRP A 29 6.20 -5.25 1.28
CA TRP A 29 6.21 -6.16 0.15
C TRP A 29 6.52 -7.59 0.61
N HIS A 30 5.61 -8.53 0.33
CA HIS A 30 5.80 -9.93 0.61
C HIS A 30 6.49 -10.64 -0.56
N LYS A 31 7.42 -11.55 -0.27
CA LYS A 31 8.18 -12.30 -1.29
C LYS A 31 7.32 -13.12 -2.27
N GLU A 32 6.08 -13.41 -1.89
CA GLU A 32 5.11 -14.12 -2.75
C GLU A 32 4.40 -13.20 -3.75
N GLY A 33 4.74 -11.91 -3.80
CA GLY A 33 4.29 -11.00 -4.85
C GLY A 33 3.04 -10.19 -4.52
N TYR A 34 2.82 -9.85 -3.26
CA TYR A 34 1.73 -8.98 -2.82
C TYR A 34 2.22 -7.93 -1.82
N LEU A 35 1.49 -6.83 -1.71
CA LEU A 35 1.72 -5.77 -0.72
C LEU A 35 0.74 -5.93 0.43
N THR A 36 1.20 -5.84 1.67
CA THR A 36 0.30 -5.59 2.81
C THR A 36 0.42 -4.16 3.28
N LEU A 37 -0.68 -3.59 3.73
CA LEU A 37 -0.75 -2.24 4.29
C LEU A 37 -1.87 -2.18 5.34
N VAL A 38 -1.71 -1.30 6.33
CA VAL A 38 -2.75 -1.04 7.33
C VAL A 38 -3.71 0.02 6.79
N ASP A 39 -5.00 -0.15 7.03
CA ASP A 39 -6.02 0.89 6.98
C ASP A 39 -6.45 1.20 8.41
N LEU A 40 -5.89 2.27 8.98
CA LEU A 40 -6.10 2.66 10.37
C LEU A 40 -7.54 3.09 10.63
N GLY A 41 -8.11 3.87 9.72
CA GLY A 41 -9.49 4.36 9.87
C GLY A 41 -10.52 3.24 9.80
N GLY A 42 -10.22 2.17 9.04
CA GLY A 42 -11.03 0.97 8.99
C GLY A 42 -10.71 -0.07 10.07
N SER A 43 -9.60 0.07 10.81
CA SER A 43 -9.07 -0.94 11.73
C SER A 43 -8.74 -2.27 11.03
N ARG A 44 -8.13 -2.24 9.84
CA ARG A 44 -7.88 -3.42 8.98
C ARG A 44 -6.42 -3.56 8.58
N LEU A 45 -5.97 -4.82 8.44
CA LEU A 45 -4.80 -5.16 7.62
C LEU A 45 -5.28 -5.58 6.24
N LEU A 46 -4.81 -4.91 5.20
CA LEU A 46 -5.17 -5.14 3.82
C LEU A 46 -4.03 -5.83 3.06
N ARG A 47 -4.40 -6.56 2.00
CA ARG A 47 -3.51 -7.08 0.97
C ARG A 47 -3.91 -6.48 -0.38
N TRP A 48 -2.93 -5.96 -1.10
CA TRP A 48 -3.05 -5.60 -2.51
C TRP A 48 -2.29 -6.60 -3.37
N ASP A 49 -2.97 -7.19 -4.33
CA ASP A 49 -2.42 -8.10 -5.33
C ASP A 49 -2.09 -7.34 -6.62
N THR A 50 -1.07 -7.79 -7.36
CA THR A 50 -0.61 -7.14 -8.61
C THR A 50 -1.63 -7.12 -9.74
N ASN A 51 -2.75 -7.83 -9.59
CA ASN A 51 -3.91 -7.75 -10.48
C ASN A 51 -4.88 -6.60 -10.13
N GLY A 52 -4.54 -5.77 -9.13
CA GLY A 52 -5.35 -4.63 -8.68
C GLY A 52 -6.37 -4.96 -7.59
N THR A 53 -6.44 -6.21 -7.12
CA THR A 53 -7.39 -6.61 -6.07
C THR A 53 -6.91 -6.15 -4.70
N VAL A 54 -7.81 -5.58 -3.90
CA VAL A 54 -7.60 -5.30 -2.47
C VAL A 54 -8.51 -6.22 -1.65
N SER A 55 -7.95 -6.90 -0.66
CA SER A 55 -8.68 -7.79 0.25
C SER A 55 -8.29 -7.54 1.71
N THR A 56 -9.20 -7.79 2.65
CA THR A 56 -8.86 -7.76 4.08
C THR A 56 -8.17 -9.07 4.48
N VAL A 57 -6.99 -8.95 5.09
CA VAL A 57 -6.27 -10.06 5.74
C VAL A 57 -6.72 -10.23 7.19
N ARG A 58 -6.96 -9.11 7.90
CA ARG A 58 -7.39 -9.11 9.30
C ARG A 58 -8.26 -7.88 9.59
N GLU A 59 -9.39 -8.11 10.24
CA GLU A 59 -10.30 -7.08 10.76
C GLU A 59 -10.01 -6.79 12.25
N ASN A 60 -10.60 -5.73 12.79
CA ASN A 60 -10.54 -5.38 14.22
C ASN A 60 -9.11 -5.32 14.78
N THR A 61 -8.20 -4.70 14.03
CA THR A 61 -6.78 -4.59 14.40
C THR A 61 -6.52 -3.64 15.58
N GLY A 62 -7.55 -2.94 16.06
CA GLY A 62 -7.45 -2.01 17.19
C GLY A 62 -6.71 -0.73 16.84
N GLU A 63 -6.78 -0.29 15.59
CA GLU A 63 -5.94 0.80 15.06
C GLU A 63 -4.44 0.53 15.28
N GLY A 64 -4.03 -0.74 15.13
CA GLY A 64 -2.66 -1.16 15.32
C GLY A 64 -1.72 -0.39 14.38
N ASN A 65 -1.06 0.62 14.92
CA ASN A 65 0.02 1.36 14.27
C ASN A 65 1.29 0.50 14.37
N GLY A 66 2.04 0.43 13.27
CA GLY A 66 3.33 -0.27 13.21
C GLY A 66 4.38 0.34 14.13
#